data_AF-M6GCM3-F1
#
_entry.id   AF-M6GCM3-F1
#
_cell.length_a   1.000
_cell.length_b   1.000
_cell.length_c   1.000
_cell.angle_alpha   90.00
_cell.angle_beta   90.00
_cell.angle_gamma   90.00
#
_symmetry.space_group_name_H-M   'P 1'
#
loop_
_entity.id
_entity.type
_entity.pdbx_description
1 polymer ?
#
loop_
_entity_poly.entity_id
_entity_poly.type
_entity_poly.pdbx_seq_one_letter_code
_entity_poly.pdbx_strand_id
1 'polypeptide(L)'
;MTQNLDDSRMGARHRAALGISEESDSIVIVTSEETGEISVCYDGEMTHPVKPIELKNLVNTILKKRDNVSEKYNPVVEEKTER
;
A
#
# COMPACT_ATOMS: atom_id res chain seq x y z
N MET A 1 -6.11 9.89 6.66
CA MET A 1 -4.85 10.58 6.99
C MET A 1 -3.77 9.53 6.92
N THR A 2 -2.88 9.61 5.93
CA THR A 2 -1.63 8.84 5.97
C THR A 2 -0.80 9.42 7.11
N GLN A 3 -0.30 8.58 8.01
CA GLN A 3 0.54 9.02 9.12
C GLN A 3 1.77 8.13 9.15
N ASN A 4 2.90 8.72 8.78
CA ASN A 4 4.19 8.11 9.09
C ASN A 4 4.38 8.19 10.61
N LEU A 5 4.61 7.04 11.24
CA LEU A 5 4.91 7.00 12.66
C LEU A 5 6.21 7.74 12.89
N ASP A 6 6.30 8.48 14.00
CA ASP A 6 7.58 9.01 14.45
C ASP A 6 8.59 7.85 14.55
N ASP A 7 9.79 8.03 14.01
CA ASP A 7 10.85 7.00 13.98
C ASP A 7 11.11 6.37 15.36
N SER A 8 10.89 7.15 16.43
CA SER A 8 11.03 6.71 17.83
C SER A 8 10.05 5.60 18.24
N ARG A 9 8.91 5.47 17.55
CA ARG A 9 7.86 4.46 17.81
C ARG A 9 7.90 3.31 16.82
N MET A 10 8.77 3.35 15.81
CA MET A 10 8.89 2.28 14.82
C MET A 10 9.90 1.24 15.28
N GLY A 11 9.41 0.02 15.55
CA GLY A 11 10.27 -1.15 15.74
C GLY A 11 10.88 -1.65 14.43
N ALA A 12 11.72 -2.68 14.50
CA ALA A 12 12.35 -3.27 13.30
C ALA A 12 11.33 -3.78 12.26
N ARG A 13 10.18 -4.31 12.71
CA ARG A 13 9.09 -4.76 11.81
C ARG A 13 8.46 -3.61 11.03
N HIS A 14 8.19 -2.49 11.71
CA HIS A 14 7.64 -1.29 11.07
C HIS A 14 8.61 -0.72 10.04
N ARG A 15 9.90 -0.64 10.38
CA ARG A 15 10.93 -0.18 9.43
C ARG A 15 11.08 -1.11 8.23
N ALA A 16 11.08 -2.42 8.46
CA ALA A 16 11.14 -3.39 7.36
C ALA A 16 9.90 -3.32 6.46
N ALA A 17 8.72 -3.12 7.04
CA ALA A 17 7.48 -2.97 6.29
C ALA A 17 7.44 -1.69 5.45
N LEU A 18 7.95 -0.58 5.98
CA LEU A 18 8.10 0.65 5.21
C LEU A 18 9.06 0.43 4.04
N GLY A 19 10.28 -0.05 4.32
CA GLY A 19 11.30 -0.26 3.29
C GLY A 19 10.88 -1.22 2.18
N ILE A 20 10.23 -2.35 2.50
CA ILE A 20 9.76 -3.26 1.46
C ILE A 20 8.61 -2.67 0.64
N SER A 21 7.76 -1.81 1.24
CA SER A 21 6.69 -1.11 0.52
C SER A 21 7.16 0.08 -0.29
N GLU A 22 8.36 0.62 -0.01
CA GLU A 22 9.03 1.65 -0.82
C GLU A 22 9.66 1.03 -2.08
N GLU A 23 10.30 -0.13 -1.93
CA GLU A 23 11.03 -0.82 -3.00
C GLU A 23 10.14 -1.76 -3.83
N SER A 24 8.85 -1.88 -3.52
CA SER A 24 7.93 -2.76 -4.25
C SER A 24 6.48 -2.29 -4.21
N ASP A 25 5.64 -2.91 -5.04
CA ASP A 25 4.19 -2.71 -5.08
C ASP A 25 3.43 -3.53 -4.02
N SER A 26 4.14 -3.99 -2.98
CA SER A 26 3.61 -4.85 -1.94
C SER A 26 2.71 -4.09 -0.95
N ILE A 27 1.63 -4.75 -0.53
CA ILE A 27 0.85 -4.33 0.64
C ILE A 27 1.39 -5.11 1.85
N VAL A 28 1.88 -4.40 2.87
CA VAL A 28 2.46 -5.01 4.06
C VAL A 28 1.57 -4.73 5.26
N ILE A 29 1.21 -5.76 6.01
CA ILE A 29 0.43 -5.64 7.24
C ILE A 29 1.32 -6.03 8.41
N VAL A 30 1.44 -5.16 9.40
CA VAL A 30 2.27 -5.37 10.60
C VAL A 30 1.39 -5.32 11.84
N THR A 31 1.60 -6.24 12.76
CA THR A 31 1.07 -6.16 14.12
C THR A 31 2.19 -5.79 15.09
N SER A 32 1.94 -4.77 15.91
CA SER A 32 2.79 -4.42 17.04
C SER A 32 2.70 -5.53 18.09
N GLU A 33 3.84 -6.05 18.54
CA GLU A 33 3.88 -7.02 19.66
C GLU A 33 3.67 -6.34 21.01
N GLU A 34 4.00 -5.05 21.12
CA GLU A 34 3.85 -4.29 22.35
C GLU A 34 2.41 -3.81 22.56
N THR A 35 1.76 -3.35 21.50
CA THR A 35 0.44 -2.70 21.57
C THR A 35 -0.69 -3.50 20.92
N GLY A 36 -0.37 -4.51 20.12
CA GLY A 36 -1.36 -5.26 19.33
C GLY A 36 -1.96 -4.46 18.16
N GLU A 37 -1.54 -3.21 17.96
CA GLU A 37 -2.05 -2.34 16.91
C GLU A 37 -1.60 -2.81 15.53
N ILE A 38 -2.46 -2.60 14.54
CA ILE A 38 -2.21 -2.96 13.15
C ILE A 38 -1.70 -1.72 12.40
N SER A 39 -0.65 -1.89 11.61
CA SER A 39 -0.18 -0.94 10.61
C SER A 39 -0.30 -1.55 9.22
N VAL A 40 -0.58 -0.73 8.22
CA VAL A 40 -0.54 -1.13 6.81
C VAL A 40 0.43 -0.21 6.08
N CYS A 41 1.37 -0.78 5.32
CA CYS A 41 2.31 -0.04 4.48
C CYS A 41 2.06 -0.36 3.00
N TYR A 42 2.05 0.66 2.16
CA TYR A 42 1.91 0.53 0.71
C TYR A 42 2.47 1.79 0.05
N ASP A 43 3.25 1.63 -1.03
CA ASP A 43 3.79 2.75 -1.82
C ASP A 43 4.60 3.75 -0.96
N GLY A 44 5.42 3.20 -0.05
CA GLY A 44 6.22 3.97 0.91
C GLY A 44 5.42 4.75 1.96
N GLU A 45 4.11 4.52 2.07
CA GLU A 45 3.26 5.19 3.05
C GLU A 45 2.78 4.21 4.11
N MET A 46 2.84 4.63 5.38
CA MET A 46 2.25 3.89 6.50
C MET A 46 0.89 4.48 6.92
N THR A 47 -0.09 3.60 7.09
CA THR A 47 -1.36 3.90 7.77
C THR A 47 -1.36 3.20 9.12
N HIS A 48 -1.50 3.98 10.20
CA HIS A 48 -1.52 3.47 11.57
C HIS A 48 -2.22 4.46 12.52
N PRO A 49 -2.89 3.97 13.58
CA PRO A 49 -3.29 2.58 13.77
C PRO A 49 -4.49 2.25 12.87
N VAL A 50 -4.54 1.03 12.33
CA VAL A 50 -5.66 0.52 11.55
C VAL A 50 -6.56 -0.32 12.45
N LYS A 51 -7.84 0.01 12.49
CA LYS A 51 -8.80 -0.81 13.23
C LYS A 51 -9.04 -2.13 12.48
N PRO A 52 -9.20 -3.27 13.19
CA PRO A 52 -9.45 -4.56 12.54
C PRO A 52 -10.65 -4.54 11.57
N ILE A 53 -11.70 -3.80 11.92
CA ILE A 53 -12.91 -3.66 11.08
C ILE A 53 -12.65 -2.89 9.78
N GLU A 54 -11.66 -2.00 9.76
CA GLU A 54 -11.31 -1.16 8.61
C GLU A 54 -10.30 -1.84 7.68
N LEU A 55 -9.52 -2.80 8.20
CA LEU A 55 -8.43 -3.46 7.49
C LEU A 55 -8.85 -4.05 6.13
N LYS A 56 -9.95 -4.81 6.11
CA LYS A 56 -10.46 -5.44 4.88
C LYS A 56 -10.81 -4.40 3.82
N ASN A 57 -11.46 -3.32 4.22
CA ASN A 57 -11.87 -2.26 3.30
C ASN A 57 -10.67 -1.48 2.79
N LEU A 58 -9.69 -1.22 3.65
CA LEU A 58 -8.43 -0.57 3.27
C LEU A 58 -7.68 -1.39 2.21
N VAL A 59 -7.43 -2.68 2.47
CA VAL A 59 -6.72 -3.57 1.53
C VAL A 59 -7.47 -3.67 0.20
N ASN A 60 -8.79 -3.88 0.23
CA ASN A 60 -9.60 -3.93 -0.99
C ASN A 60 -9.54 -2.62 -1.81
N THR A 61 -9.48 -1.48 -1.13
CA THR A 61 -9.37 -0.18 -1.80
C THR A 61 -8.04 -0.05 -2.52
N ILE A 62 -6.94 -0.47 -1.87
CA ILE A 62 -5.60 -0.46 -2.46
C ILE A 62 -5.55 -1.39 -3.68
N LEU A 63 -6.07 -2.62 -3.55
CA LEU A 63 -6.09 -3.59 -4.66
C LEU A 63 -6.94 -3.11 -5.84
N LYS A 64 -8.12 -2.55 -5.61
CA LYS A 64 -8.95 -1.98 -6.68
C LYS A 64 -8.26 -0.84 -7.40
N LYS A 65 -7.52 0.03 -6.68
CA LYS A 65 -6.78 1.13 -7.29
C LYS A 65 -5.77 0.60 -8.31
N ARG A 66 -5.13 -0.54 -8.05
CA ARG A 66 -4.20 -1.22 -8.96
C ARG A 66 -4.90 -1.71 -10.24
N ASP A 67 -6.08 -2.32 -10.12
CA ASP A 67 -6.81 -2.85 -11.29
C ASP A 67 -7.21 -1.74 -12.26
N ASN A 68 -7.64 -0.57 -11.74
CA ASN A 68 -8.05 0.58 -12.54
C ASN A 68 -6.91 1.23 -13.35
N VAL A 69 -5.64 0.91 -13.06
CA VAL A 69 -4.50 1.39 -13.87
C VAL A 69 -4.45 0.67 -15.22
N SER A 70 -4.88 -0.61 -15.28
CA SER A 70 -4.87 -1.39 -16.53
C SER A 70 -5.90 -0.92 -17.56
N GLU A 71 -7.06 -0.40 -17.12
CA GLU A 71 -8.08 0.12 -18.03
C GLU A 71 -7.72 1.50 -18.62
N LYS A 72 -6.91 2.29 -17.91
CA LYS A 72 -6.53 3.64 -18.33
C LYS A 72 -5.36 3.67 -19.32
N TYR A 73 -4.63 2.57 -19.46
CA TYR A 73 -3.47 2.42 -20.33
C TYR A 73 -3.74 1.44 -21.48
N ASN A 74 -4.84 1.65 -22.20
CA ASN A 74 -5.04 1.04 -23.52
C ASN A 74 -4.71 2.12 -24.56
N PRO A 75 -3.43 2.36 -24.92
CA PRO A 75 -3.14 3.26 -26.01
C PRO A 75 -3.84 2.70 -27.24
N VAL A 76 -4.69 3.54 -27.85
CA VAL A 76 -5.31 3.29 -29.15
C VAL A 76 -4.17 2.87 -30.06
N VAL A 77 -4.12 1.59 -30.40
CA VAL A 77 -3.26 1.11 -31.47
C VAL A 77 -3.92 1.68 -32.73
N GLU A 78 -3.55 2.90 -33.10
CA GLU A 78 -3.83 3.40 -34.43
C GLU A 78 -3.15 2.42 -35.39
N GLU A 79 -3.95 1.57 -36.03
CA GLU A 79 -3.55 0.87 -37.24
C GLU A 79 -3.20 1.91 -38.30
N LYS A 80 -1.95 2.37 -38.29
CA LYS A 80 -1.30 2.97 -39.44
C LYS A 80 -0.42 1.90 -40.07
N THR A 81 -0.95 1.25 -41.10
CA THR A 81 -0.19 0.66 -42.21
C THR A 81 -1.19 0.57 -43.37
N GLU A 82 -1.31 1.63 -44.18
CA GLU A 82 -0.55 1.87 -45.42
C GLU A 82 -1.07 1.08 -46.63
N ARG A 83 -1.72 1.84 -47.53
CA ARG A 83 -2.06 1.61 -48.95
C ARG A 83 -3.27 0.75 -49.30
#